data_AF-A0A2S4WA48-F1
#
_entry.id   AF-A0A2S4WA48-F1
#
_cell.length_a   1.000
_cell.length_b   1.000
_cell.length_c   1.000
_cell.angle_alpha   90.00
_cell.angle_beta   90.00
_cell.angle_gamma   90.00
#
_symmetry.space_group_name_H-M   'P 1'
#
loop_
_entity.id
_entity.type
_entity.pdbx_description
1 polymer ?
#
loop_
_entity_poly.entity_id
_entity_poly.type
_entity_poly.pdbx_seq_one_letter_code
_entity_poly.pdbx_strand_id
1 'polypeptide(L)'
;MSRNIVPIIFIDEVQRLNKSQQDQSGRIIMILATTENPSFRLTTPLQSRCRLLKLTKHDREDIKLILERAITIEKSSSSSSSIEVEIDSKMVDVLADLADGDARVALSNLEILLHALKLHPALNHQDLIKILGHKFLIYDRNGDNHYDLISALHKSIRGGDADAGLYWLARMLEGGEDPLYVARRLIRMASEDIGLSNPNALTQAVSAYQATQLLGMPECDCILAQVVVMLAESTKSVRTYKAYKKAKALVNALPSYPVPIHLRNAPTKMMSELGYGAEYKYEPDYAHPIYQVFMPPELVNPSTTVSGSTSDNQESIGSKRIDQQTSSEDDNQGNDINHSDPQKDDQIPRQVLDNGSYQITSQSTDQSSCKEGTLIDLDLLRQWEKRFNRGKPWIGRDRLQQQQQ
;
A
#
# COMPACT_ATOMS: atom_id res chain seq x y z
N MET A 1 42.46 47.07 -13.13
CA MET A 1 42.01 45.68 -13.34
C MET A 1 41.17 45.26 -12.15
N SER A 2 39.85 45.29 -12.25
CA SER A 2 38.97 44.73 -11.20
C SER A 2 39.18 43.23 -11.16
N ARG A 3 39.55 42.66 -10.00
CA ARG A 3 39.63 41.20 -9.84
C ARG A 3 38.25 40.61 -10.17
N ASN A 4 38.22 39.72 -11.15
CA ASN A 4 37.02 39.07 -11.65
C ASN A 4 36.63 37.96 -10.64
N ILE A 5 36.08 38.36 -9.49
CA ILE A 5 35.67 37.44 -8.43
C ILE A 5 34.31 36.86 -8.83
N VAL A 6 34.28 35.55 -9.12
CA VAL A 6 33.03 34.83 -9.33
C VAL A 6 32.55 34.33 -7.97
N PRO A 7 31.40 34.78 -7.46
CA PRO A 7 30.91 34.35 -6.16
C PRO A 7 30.42 32.90 -6.22
N ILE A 8 30.67 32.16 -5.14
CA ILE A 8 30.13 30.82 -4.90
C ILE A 8 28.99 30.96 -3.90
N ILE A 9 27.82 30.46 -4.26
CA ILE A 9 26.63 30.42 -3.40
C ILE A 9 26.36 28.96 -3.06
N PHE A 10 26.47 28.62 -1.77
CA PHE A 10 26.01 27.34 -1.24
C PHE A 10 24.58 27.50 -0.73
N ILE A 11 23.67 26.68 -1.25
CA ILE A 11 22.28 26.65 -0.82
C ILE A 11 22.02 25.26 -0.25
N ASP A 12 21.83 25.21 1.06
CA ASP A 12 21.37 23.98 1.72
C ASP A 12 19.86 23.83 1.55
N GLU A 13 19.40 22.59 1.52
CA GLU A 13 17.98 22.23 1.36
C GLU A 13 17.26 23.00 0.24
N VAL A 14 17.81 22.97 -0.98
CA VAL A 14 17.29 23.71 -2.14
C VAL A 14 15.79 23.42 -2.43
N GLN A 15 15.27 22.28 -1.99
CA GLN A 15 13.85 21.93 -2.07
C GLN A 15 12.91 22.91 -1.36
N ARG A 16 13.40 23.74 -0.43
CA ARG A 16 12.60 24.77 0.26
C ARG A 16 12.34 26.02 -0.59
N LEU A 17 13.05 26.19 -1.71
CA LEU A 17 12.92 27.38 -2.55
C LEU A 17 11.74 27.28 -3.53
N ASN A 18 10.99 28.37 -3.62
CA ASN A 18 9.85 28.50 -4.53
C ASN A 18 10.34 28.56 -5.98
N LYS A 19 9.50 28.14 -6.95
CA LYS A 19 9.88 28.12 -8.38
C LYS A 19 10.39 29.48 -8.91
N SER A 20 9.84 30.60 -8.44
CA SER A 20 10.28 31.94 -8.81
C SER A 20 11.63 32.35 -8.23
N GLN A 21 12.04 31.75 -7.10
CA GLN A 21 13.33 32.02 -6.45
C GLN A 21 14.47 31.16 -7.04
N GLN A 22 14.12 30.08 -7.74
CA GLN A 22 15.06 29.22 -8.45
C GLN A 22 15.50 29.80 -9.81
N ASP A 23 14.85 30.86 -10.29
CA ASP A 23 15.18 31.48 -11.57
C ASP A 23 16.29 32.52 -11.38
N GLN A 24 17.49 32.19 -11.84
CA GLN A 24 18.70 32.92 -11.51
C GLN A 24 19.43 33.38 -12.77
N SER A 25 19.70 34.69 -12.83
CA SER A 25 20.43 35.39 -13.89
C SER A 25 21.71 35.99 -13.30
N GLY A 26 22.87 35.67 -13.88
CA GLY A 26 24.17 36.20 -13.45
C GLY A 26 25.33 35.21 -13.58
N ARG A 27 26.56 35.70 -13.41
CA ARG A 27 27.80 34.90 -13.45
C ARG A 27 28.18 34.45 -12.03
N ILE A 28 27.51 33.43 -11.52
CA ILE A 28 27.66 32.88 -10.17
C ILE A 28 27.83 31.35 -10.22
N ILE A 29 28.59 30.79 -9.29
CA ILE A 29 28.70 29.32 -9.13
C ILE A 29 27.75 28.92 -8.00
N MET A 30 26.83 28.00 -8.27
CA MET A 30 25.93 27.47 -7.24
C MET A 30 26.29 26.05 -6.86
N ILE A 31 26.30 25.79 -5.56
CA ILE A 31 26.35 24.44 -4.98
C ILE A 31 25.03 24.26 -4.23
N LEU A 32 24.22 23.31 -4.71
CA LEU A 32 22.89 23.04 -4.18
C LEU A 32 22.93 21.70 -3.46
N ALA A 33 22.59 21.68 -2.18
CA ALA A 33 22.47 20.46 -1.40
C ALA A 33 20.99 20.11 -1.18
N THR A 34 20.69 18.81 -1.23
CA THR A 34 19.36 18.26 -0.96
C THR A 34 19.49 16.81 -0.50
N THR A 35 18.59 16.40 0.40
CA THR A 35 18.40 15.00 0.79
C THR A 35 17.30 14.31 -0.03
N GLU A 36 16.52 15.09 -0.79
CA GLU A 36 15.45 14.60 -1.65
C GLU A 36 15.96 14.36 -3.08
N ASN A 37 15.24 13.57 -3.88
CA ASN A 37 15.58 13.44 -5.28
C ASN A 37 15.36 14.78 -6.03
N PRO A 38 16.42 15.38 -6.60
CA PRO A 38 16.35 16.70 -7.22
C PRO A 38 15.45 16.75 -8.46
N SER A 39 15.13 15.60 -9.07
CA SER A 39 14.23 15.55 -10.23
C SER A 39 12.80 16.00 -9.92
N PHE A 40 12.35 15.86 -8.66
CA PHE A 40 10.96 16.16 -8.27
C PHE A 40 10.74 17.63 -7.89
N ARG A 41 11.78 18.33 -7.40
CA ARG A 41 11.64 19.66 -6.78
C ARG A 41 12.32 20.79 -7.55
N LEU A 42 13.35 20.48 -8.34
CA LEU A 42 14.06 21.50 -9.12
C LEU A 42 13.36 21.78 -10.45
N THR A 43 13.37 23.04 -10.86
CA THR A 43 12.89 23.44 -12.19
C THR A 43 13.84 22.92 -13.29
N THR A 44 13.28 22.55 -14.44
CA THR A 44 14.04 22.06 -15.60
C THR A 44 15.17 22.99 -16.05
N PRO A 45 15.02 24.34 -16.06
CA PRO A 45 16.10 25.24 -16.42
C PRO A 45 17.29 25.20 -15.45
N LEU A 46 17.06 24.95 -14.16
CA LEU A 46 18.14 24.83 -13.17
C LEU A 46 18.84 23.48 -13.29
N GLN A 47 18.08 22.39 -13.44
CA GLN A 47 18.63 21.05 -13.68
C GLN A 47 19.53 21.00 -14.91
N SER A 48 19.16 21.68 -16.00
CA SER A 48 19.97 21.72 -17.24
C SER A 48 21.36 22.36 -17.06
N ARG A 49 21.54 23.17 -16.00
CA ARG A 49 22.77 23.92 -15.71
C ARG A 49 23.55 23.37 -14.51
N CYS A 50 23.00 22.39 -13.80
CA CYS A 50 23.61 21.81 -12.61
C CYS A 50 24.14 20.40 -12.91
N ARG A 51 25.38 20.13 -12.48
CA ARG A 51 25.91 18.76 -12.46
C ARG A 51 25.44 18.07 -11.18
N LEU A 52 24.73 16.96 -11.32
CA LEU A 52 24.30 16.16 -10.17
C LEU A 52 25.46 15.30 -9.66
N LEU A 53 25.72 15.37 -8.35
CA LEU A 53 26.65 14.50 -7.64
C LEU A 53 25.85 13.78 -6.55
N LYS A 54 25.82 12.44 -6.62
CA LYS A 54 25.21 11.63 -5.56
C LYS A 54 26.25 11.41 -4.47
N LEU A 55 25.92 11.84 -3.25
CA LEU A 55 26.68 11.49 -2.06
C LEU A 55 26.03 10.27 -1.41
N THR A 56 26.85 9.39 -0.85
CA THR A 56 26.40 8.26 -0.04
C THR A 56 26.67 8.55 1.42
N LYS A 57 25.94 7.87 2.31
CA LYS A 57 26.31 7.82 3.72
C LYS A 57 27.75 7.34 3.87
N HIS A 58 28.41 7.81 4.92
CA HIS A 58 29.73 7.32 5.29
C HIS A 58 29.63 5.89 5.81
N ASP A 59 30.65 5.09 5.51
CA ASP A 59 30.81 3.80 6.17
C ASP A 59 31.23 4.01 7.63
N ARG A 60 31.07 2.98 8.45
CA ARG A 60 31.36 3.05 9.88
C ARG A 60 32.79 3.54 10.16
N GLU A 61 33.75 3.04 9.39
CA GLU A 61 35.17 3.35 9.51
C GLU A 61 35.48 4.81 9.16
N ASP A 62 34.77 5.38 8.18
CA ASP A 62 34.87 6.81 7.83
C ASP A 62 34.38 7.67 9.01
N ILE A 63 33.28 7.30 9.65
CA ILE A 63 32.75 8.02 10.81
C ILE A 63 33.74 7.96 11.98
N LYS A 64 34.34 6.79 12.25
CA LYS A 64 35.38 6.66 13.29
C LYS A 64 36.56 7.59 13.02
N LEU A 65 37.05 7.65 11.78
CA LEU A 65 38.13 8.55 11.38
C LEU A 65 37.77 10.02 11.61
N ILE A 66 36.53 10.42 11.32
CA ILE A 66 36.03 11.78 11.56
C ILE A 66 36.03 12.09 13.07
N LEU A 67 35.52 11.16 13.89
CA LEU A 67 35.46 11.29 15.35
C LEU A 67 36.87 11.37 15.97
N GLU A 68 37.79 10.50 15.57
CA GLU A 68 39.18 10.50 16.05
C GLU A 68 39.90 11.82 15.72
N ARG A 69 39.67 12.36 14.51
CA ARG A 69 40.19 13.67 14.11
C ARG A 69 39.61 14.78 14.99
N ALA A 70 38.30 14.78 15.23
CA ALA A 70 37.65 15.77 16.07
C ALA A 70 38.18 15.73 17.52
N ILE A 71 38.32 14.53 18.10
CA ILE A 71 38.90 14.34 19.44
C ILE A 71 40.34 14.88 19.50
N THR A 72 41.15 14.61 18.46
CA THR A 72 42.54 15.10 18.38
C THR A 72 42.60 16.63 18.33
N ILE A 73 41.73 17.27 17.54
CA ILE A 73 41.65 18.73 17.43
C ILE A 73 41.22 19.36 18.76
N GLU A 74 40.21 18.80 19.43
CA GLU A 74 39.73 19.27 20.74
C GLU A 74 40.82 19.15 21.82
N LYS A 75 41.57 18.04 21.84
CA LYS A 75 42.73 17.86 22.74
C LYS A 75 43.79 18.92 22.49
N SER A 76 44.10 19.22 21.22
CA SER A 76 45.11 20.24 20.87
C SER A 76 44.68 21.68 21.18
N SER A 77 43.38 21.97 21.14
CA SER A 77 42.83 23.31 21.38
C SER A 77 42.63 23.61 22.88
N SER A 78 42.53 22.57 23.72
CA SER A 78 42.22 22.66 25.16
C SER A 78 43.45 22.89 26.05
N SER A 79 44.34 23.80 25.66
CA SER A 79 45.60 24.09 26.37
C SER A 79 45.46 24.72 27.78
N SER A 80 44.25 24.85 28.36
CA SER A 80 44.04 25.65 29.58
C SER A 80 42.98 25.21 30.59
N SER A 81 42.47 23.97 30.59
CA SER A 81 41.65 23.51 31.74
C SER A 81 41.59 21.99 31.87
N SER A 82 42.53 21.43 32.63
CA SER A 82 42.40 20.42 33.72
C SER A 82 41.28 19.36 33.72
N ILE A 83 40.78 18.92 32.57
CA ILE A 83 40.04 17.65 32.47
C ILE A 83 40.53 16.95 31.20
N GLU A 84 41.39 15.94 31.35
CA GLU A 84 41.67 14.96 30.29
C GLU A 84 40.40 14.13 30.08
N VAL A 85 39.48 14.65 29.26
CA VAL A 85 38.30 13.88 28.86
C VAL A 85 38.77 12.82 27.88
N GLU A 86 39.03 11.62 28.39
CA GLU A 86 39.43 10.47 27.58
C GLU A 86 38.18 9.70 27.13
N ILE A 87 37.80 9.90 25.87
CA ILE A 87 36.82 9.05 25.19
C ILE A 87 37.59 7.82 24.70
N ASP A 88 37.24 6.65 25.21
CA ASP A 88 37.86 5.39 24.82
C ASP A 88 37.43 4.95 23.41
N SER A 89 38.19 4.05 22.79
CA SER A 89 37.89 3.55 21.45
C SER A 89 36.52 2.86 21.37
N LYS A 90 36.06 2.24 22.46
CA LYS A 90 34.74 1.62 22.53
C LYS A 90 33.63 2.66 22.41
N MET A 91 33.78 3.83 23.03
CA MET A 91 32.79 4.90 22.89
C MET A 91 32.80 5.51 21.48
N VAL A 92 33.97 5.58 20.83
CA VAL A 92 34.04 5.96 19.40
C VAL A 92 33.28 4.96 18.54
N ASP A 93 33.41 3.65 18.81
CA ASP A 93 32.62 2.62 18.11
C ASP A 93 31.11 2.82 18.32
N VAL A 94 30.68 3.08 19.56
CA VAL A 94 29.27 3.34 19.89
C VAL A 94 28.76 4.59 19.17
N LEU A 95 29.52 5.68 19.18
CA LEU A 95 29.15 6.91 18.47
C LEU A 95 29.04 6.71 16.96
N ALA A 96 29.96 5.92 16.38
CA ALA A 96 29.93 5.59 14.96
C ALA A 96 28.71 4.76 14.59
N ASP A 97 28.32 3.80 15.45
CA ASP A 97 27.12 2.98 15.26
C ASP A 97 25.84 3.81 15.39
N LEU A 98 25.79 4.73 16.37
CA LEU A 98 24.65 5.62 16.59
C LEU A 98 24.47 6.66 15.47
N ALA A 99 25.55 7.04 14.81
CA ALA A 99 25.53 8.03 13.73
C ALA A 99 24.93 7.50 12.43
N ASP A 100 24.86 6.17 12.22
CA ASP A 100 24.34 5.52 11.01
C ASP A 100 24.76 6.22 9.70
N GLY A 101 26.07 6.52 9.61
CA GLY A 101 26.72 7.13 8.46
C GLY A 101 26.54 8.65 8.31
N ASP A 102 25.91 9.35 9.27
CA ASP A 102 25.82 10.82 9.33
C ASP A 102 26.91 11.42 10.24
N ALA A 103 27.89 12.07 9.61
CA ALA A 103 29.00 12.72 10.31
C ALA A 103 28.55 13.87 11.22
N ARG A 104 27.46 14.58 10.89
CA ARG A 104 26.94 15.66 11.73
C ARG A 104 26.40 15.09 13.04
N VAL A 105 25.60 14.01 12.96
CA VAL A 105 25.07 13.32 14.14
C VAL A 105 26.21 12.78 15.00
N ALA A 106 27.23 12.15 14.38
CA ALA A 106 28.41 11.66 15.09
C ALA A 106 29.09 12.77 15.91
N LEU A 107 29.36 13.91 15.27
CA LEU A 107 30.03 15.06 15.91
C LEU A 107 29.16 15.74 16.97
N SER A 108 27.86 15.88 16.74
CA SER A 108 26.93 16.43 17.75
C SER A 108 26.85 15.53 18.99
N ASN A 109 26.78 14.21 18.81
CA ASN A 109 26.81 13.27 19.92
C ASN A 109 28.14 13.32 20.68
N LEU A 110 29.26 13.42 19.96
CA LEU A 110 30.57 13.62 20.56
C LEU A 110 30.63 14.91 21.39
N GLU A 111 30.12 16.02 20.87
CA GLU A 111 30.06 17.30 21.58
C GLU A 111 29.25 17.20 22.88
N ILE A 112 28.09 16.54 22.83
CA ILE A 112 27.25 16.29 24.01
C ILE A 112 28.02 15.49 25.07
N LEU A 113 28.72 14.44 24.68
CA LEU A 113 29.52 13.63 25.61
C LEU A 113 30.66 14.43 26.23
N LEU A 114 31.40 15.19 25.42
CA LEU A 114 32.50 16.03 25.90
C LEU A 114 31.99 17.08 26.90
N HIS A 115 30.84 17.69 26.62
CA HIS A 115 30.21 18.64 27.54
C HIS A 115 29.74 17.98 28.84
N ALA A 116 29.12 16.79 28.75
CA ALA A 116 28.70 16.03 29.92
C ALA A 116 29.88 15.63 30.82
N LEU A 117 30.99 15.19 30.22
CA LEU A 117 32.21 14.82 30.93
C LEU A 117 32.92 16.03 31.55
N LYS A 118 32.82 17.22 30.94
CA LYS A 118 33.30 18.47 31.53
C LYS A 118 32.52 18.84 32.82
N LEU A 119 31.20 18.65 32.82
CA LEU A 119 30.36 18.94 33.98
C LEU A 119 30.46 17.86 35.06
N HIS A 120 30.57 16.60 34.65
CA HIS A 120 30.58 15.43 35.52
C HIS A 120 31.66 14.42 35.09
N PRO A 121 32.92 14.62 35.50
CA PRO A 121 34.04 13.75 35.10
C PRO A 121 33.91 12.30 35.56
N ALA A 122 33.04 12.02 36.53
CA ALA A 122 32.82 10.69 37.10
C ALA A 122 31.77 9.84 36.35
N LEU A 123 31.17 10.35 35.26
CA LEU A 123 30.21 9.59 34.46
C LEU A 123 30.87 8.35 33.87
N ASN A 124 30.28 7.18 34.12
CA ASN A 124 30.76 5.93 33.54
C ASN A 124 30.19 5.73 32.13
N HIS A 125 30.72 4.73 31.42
CA HIS A 125 30.31 4.39 30.06
C HIS A 125 28.80 4.13 29.91
N GLN A 126 28.13 3.54 30.91
CA GLN A 126 26.68 3.29 30.85
C GLN A 126 25.87 4.59 30.98
N ASP A 127 26.34 5.53 31.79
CA ASP A 127 25.69 6.83 31.94
C ASP A 127 25.82 7.68 30.68
N LEU A 128 26.97 7.63 30.01
CA LEU A 128 27.19 8.26 28.71
C LEU A 128 26.28 7.65 27.63
N ILE A 129 26.13 6.33 27.59
CA ILE A 129 25.18 5.67 26.68
C ILE A 129 23.74 6.10 26.97
N LYS A 130 23.35 6.28 28.25
CA LYS A 130 22.01 6.78 28.58
C LYS A 130 21.79 8.20 28.10
N ILE A 131 22.81 9.06 28.18
CA ILE A 131 22.77 10.43 27.65
C ILE A 131 22.56 10.41 26.13
N LEU A 132 23.19 9.46 25.42
CA LEU A 132 22.99 9.22 23.99
C LEU A 132 21.68 8.46 23.65
N GLY A 133 21.06 7.83 24.65
CA GLY A 133 20.09 6.75 24.52
C GLY A 133 18.69 7.14 24.05
N HIS A 134 18.43 8.42 23.79
CA HIS A 134 17.32 8.76 22.91
C HIS A 134 17.74 8.35 21.49
N LYS A 135 17.43 7.10 21.12
CA LYS A 135 17.60 6.58 19.76
C LYS A 135 17.00 7.59 18.78
N PHE A 136 17.85 8.41 18.17
CA PHE A 136 17.56 8.99 16.88
C PHE A 136 17.66 7.82 15.89
N LEU A 137 16.63 6.96 15.83
CA LEU A 137 16.39 6.24 14.60
C LEU A 137 16.34 7.33 13.54
N ILE A 138 17.33 7.32 12.64
CA ILE A 138 17.42 8.27 11.53
C ILE A 138 16.23 7.97 10.62
N TYR A 139 15.11 8.55 10.98
CA TYR A 139 13.91 8.59 10.21
C TYR A 139 13.89 9.95 9.54
N ASP A 140 14.39 9.97 8.31
CA ASP A 140 14.12 11.11 7.46
C ASP A 140 12.65 11.06 7.08
N ARG A 141 11.83 11.77 7.86
CA ARG A 141 10.38 11.93 7.65
C ARG A 141 10.06 12.50 6.25
N ASN A 142 11.05 13.08 5.55
CA ASN A 142 10.92 13.64 4.22
C ASN A 142 11.80 12.96 3.14
N GLY A 143 12.53 11.87 3.47
CA GLY A 143 13.53 11.25 2.60
C GLY A 143 13.10 9.97 1.89
N ASP A 144 13.97 9.44 1.03
CA ASP A 144 13.78 8.17 0.31
C ASP A 144 13.50 6.97 1.26
N ASN A 145 14.08 6.98 2.47
CA ASN A 145 13.89 5.93 3.48
C ASN A 145 12.43 5.76 3.92
N HIS A 146 11.66 6.85 4.02
CA HIS A 146 10.23 6.80 4.31
C HIS A 146 9.47 6.01 3.23
N TYR A 147 9.78 6.28 1.96
CA TYR A 147 9.17 5.59 0.82
C TYR A 147 9.60 4.13 0.72
N ASP A 148 10.86 3.82 1.04
CA ASP A 148 11.37 2.46 1.02
C ASP A 148 10.74 1.61 2.13
N LEU A 149 10.60 2.13 3.34
CA LEU A 149 9.99 1.41 4.46
C LEU A 149 8.51 1.11 4.21
N ILE A 150 7.72 2.08 3.75
CA ILE A 150 6.30 1.83 3.44
C ILE A 150 6.14 0.91 2.23
N SER A 151 7.07 0.98 1.27
CA SER A 151 7.12 0.11 0.10
C SER A 151 7.44 -1.33 0.50
N ALA A 152 8.34 -1.53 1.46
CA ALA A 152 8.66 -2.83 2.04
C ALA A 152 7.46 -3.40 2.81
N LEU A 153 6.85 -2.63 3.71
CA LEU A 153 5.62 -3.00 4.43
C LEU A 153 4.53 -3.47 3.46
N HIS A 154 4.27 -2.69 2.41
CA HIS A 154 3.27 -3.00 1.40
C HIS A 154 3.58 -4.32 0.66
N LYS A 155 4.84 -4.53 0.27
CA LYS A 155 5.26 -5.75 -0.42
C LYS A 155 5.20 -6.98 0.48
N SER A 156 5.55 -6.86 1.76
CA SER A 156 5.44 -7.94 2.74
C SER A 156 3.99 -8.38 2.91
N ILE A 157 3.06 -7.42 3.10
CA ILE A 157 1.63 -7.72 3.19
C ILE A 157 1.12 -8.39 1.91
N ARG A 158 1.46 -7.86 0.73
CA ARG A 158 1.11 -8.48 -0.57
C ARG A 158 1.67 -9.89 -0.71
N GLY A 159 2.90 -10.11 -0.25
CA GLY A 159 3.58 -11.41 -0.25
C GLY A 159 3.02 -12.40 0.77
N GLY A 160 2.17 -11.94 1.70
CA GLY A 160 1.59 -12.78 2.75
C GLY A 160 2.52 -13.05 3.92
N ASP A 161 3.56 -12.21 4.09
CA ASP A 161 4.53 -12.33 5.17
C ASP A 161 4.17 -11.37 6.32
N ALA A 162 3.53 -11.92 7.36
CA ALA A 162 3.07 -11.16 8.52
C ALA A 162 4.25 -10.70 9.40
N ASP A 163 5.27 -11.54 9.58
CA ASP A 163 6.45 -11.23 10.40
C ASP A 163 7.25 -10.06 9.80
N ALA A 164 7.53 -10.12 8.50
CA ALA A 164 8.17 -9.01 7.80
C ALA A 164 7.28 -7.76 7.82
N GLY A 165 5.96 -7.91 7.68
CA GLY A 165 5.01 -6.81 7.81
C GLY A 165 5.12 -6.10 9.16
N LEU A 166 5.13 -6.85 10.26
CA LEU A 166 5.28 -6.30 11.61
C LEU A 166 6.65 -5.64 11.81
N TYR A 167 7.71 -6.24 11.29
CA TYR A 167 9.05 -5.64 11.36
C TYR A 167 9.10 -4.26 10.67
N TRP A 168 8.57 -4.14 9.45
CA TRP A 168 8.56 -2.86 8.74
C TRP A 168 7.64 -1.84 9.41
N LEU A 169 6.49 -2.27 9.95
CA LEU A 169 5.63 -1.41 10.77
C LEU A 169 6.40 -0.84 11.97
N ALA A 170 7.05 -1.71 12.76
CA ALA A 170 7.81 -1.30 13.93
C ALA A 170 8.94 -0.32 13.56
N ARG A 171 9.69 -0.61 12.49
CA ARG A 171 10.74 0.30 11.97
C ARG A 171 10.21 1.69 11.63
N MET A 172 8.99 1.79 11.10
CA MET A 172 8.35 3.06 10.81
C MET A 172 7.89 3.77 12.08
N LEU A 173 7.17 3.08 12.97
CA LEU A 173 6.62 3.67 14.20
C LEU A 173 7.71 4.12 15.17
N GLU A 174 8.72 3.27 15.41
CA GLU A 174 9.89 3.61 16.23
C GLU A 174 10.77 4.68 15.56
N GLY A 175 10.69 4.80 14.24
CA GLY A 175 11.27 5.91 13.49
C GLY A 175 10.54 7.24 13.70
N GLY A 176 9.34 7.26 14.29
CA GLY A 176 8.56 8.49 14.41
C GLY A 176 7.79 8.86 13.14
N GLU A 177 7.48 7.87 12.29
CA GLU A 177 6.50 8.02 11.23
C GLU A 177 5.14 8.49 11.77
N ASP A 178 4.39 9.26 10.97
CA ASP A 178 2.98 9.52 11.25
C ASP A 178 2.17 8.19 11.20
N PRO A 179 1.60 7.69 12.32
CA PRO A 179 0.83 6.45 12.32
C PRO A 179 -0.40 6.55 11.40
N LEU A 180 -0.95 7.75 11.18
CA LEU A 180 -2.03 7.96 10.23
C LEU A 180 -1.59 7.77 8.77
N TYR A 181 -0.32 8.03 8.46
CA TYR A 181 0.24 7.72 7.15
C TYR A 181 0.25 6.21 6.91
N VAL A 182 0.73 5.44 7.87
CA VAL A 182 0.71 3.97 7.80
C VAL A 182 -0.73 3.46 7.66
N ALA A 183 -1.65 3.96 8.49
CA ALA A 183 -3.06 3.57 8.43
C ALA A 183 -3.71 3.85 7.06
N ARG A 184 -3.45 5.01 6.43
CA ARG A 184 -3.91 5.30 5.05
C ARG A 184 -3.38 4.29 4.04
N ARG A 185 -2.15 3.82 4.23
CA ARG A 185 -1.51 2.84 3.35
C ARG A 185 -2.10 1.44 3.57
N LEU A 186 -2.45 1.07 4.80
CA LEU A 186 -3.16 -0.18 5.08
C LEU A 186 -4.56 -0.20 4.44
N ILE A 187 -5.31 0.91 4.48
CA ILE A 187 -6.58 1.06 3.75
C ILE A 187 -6.38 0.80 2.25
N ARG A 188 -5.29 1.35 1.69
CA ARG A 188 -4.97 1.13 0.27
C ARG A 188 -4.70 -0.35 -0.02
N MET A 189 -3.88 -1.02 0.79
CA MET A 189 -3.56 -2.45 0.64
C MET A 189 -4.81 -3.33 0.76
N ALA A 190 -5.70 -3.02 1.71
CA ALA A 190 -6.98 -3.72 1.89
C ALA A 190 -7.85 -3.71 0.62
N SER A 191 -7.89 -2.60 -0.11
CA SER A 191 -8.65 -2.51 -1.36
C SER A 191 -7.89 -3.04 -2.58
N GLU A 192 -6.58 -2.83 -2.64
CA GLU A 192 -5.73 -3.16 -3.80
C GLU A 192 -5.34 -4.62 -3.87
N ASP A 193 -4.85 -5.18 -2.76
CA ASP A 193 -4.19 -6.48 -2.70
C ASP A 193 -5.09 -7.58 -2.12
N ILE A 194 -6.03 -7.20 -1.25
CA ILE A 194 -7.03 -8.10 -0.67
C ILE A 194 -8.32 -8.01 -1.49
N GLY A 195 -8.96 -6.84 -1.56
CA GLY A 195 -10.11 -6.62 -2.43
C GLY A 195 -11.29 -7.56 -2.14
N LEU A 196 -11.86 -8.17 -3.19
CA LEU A 196 -13.08 -8.98 -3.09
C LEU A 196 -12.90 -10.36 -2.44
N SER A 197 -11.66 -10.83 -2.21
CA SER A 197 -11.45 -12.10 -1.51
C SER A 197 -11.72 -12.00 -0.01
N ASN A 198 -11.58 -10.81 0.58
CA ASN A 198 -12.03 -10.51 1.94
C ASN A 198 -12.58 -9.08 2.01
N PRO A 199 -13.88 -8.87 1.70
CA PRO A 199 -14.49 -7.54 1.71
C PRO A 199 -14.43 -6.83 3.06
N ASN A 200 -14.33 -7.57 4.17
CA ASN A 200 -14.25 -7.00 5.53
C ASN A 200 -12.88 -6.35 5.82
N ALA A 201 -11.84 -6.66 5.04
CA ALA A 201 -10.51 -6.09 5.23
C ALA A 201 -10.50 -4.56 5.12
N LEU A 202 -11.27 -4.01 4.18
CA LEU A 202 -11.39 -2.55 4.03
C LEU A 202 -12.04 -1.91 5.25
N THR A 203 -13.13 -2.51 5.76
CA THR A 203 -13.82 -2.03 6.96
C THR A 203 -12.88 -2.04 8.17
N GLN A 204 -12.16 -3.14 8.40
CA GLN A 204 -11.20 -3.26 9.50
C GLN A 204 -10.07 -2.21 9.38
N ALA A 205 -9.53 -1.99 8.18
CA ALA A 205 -8.48 -0.99 7.97
C ALA A 205 -8.99 0.45 8.19
N VAL A 206 -10.24 0.76 7.82
CA VAL A 206 -10.87 2.07 8.09
C VAL A 206 -11.13 2.24 9.59
N SER A 207 -11.62 1.21 10.28
CA SER A 207 -11.79 1.24 11.74
C SER A 207 -10.46 1.45 12.46
N ALA A 208 -9.39 0.80 12.01
CA ALA A 208 -8.05 1.02 12.54
C ALA A 208 -7.54 2.44 12.32
N TYR A 209 -7.79 3.04 11.14
CA TYR A 209 -7.48 4.45 10.89
C TYR A 209 -8.21 5.37 11.88
N GLN A 210 -9.50 5.17 12.09
CA GLN A 210 -10.30 5.95 13.04
C GLN A 210 -9.80 5.77 14.48
N ALA A 211 -9.52 4.54 14.91
CA ALA A 211 -8.97 4.27 16.23
C ALA A 211 -7.58 4.91 16.41
N THR A 212 -6.76 4.90 15.36
CA THR A 212 -5.44 5.58 15.35
C THR A 212 -5.59 7.08 15.52
N GLN A 213 -6.59 7.71 14.89
CA GLN A 213 -6.86 9.15 15.09
C GLN A 213 -7.30 9.47 16.51
N LEU A 214 -8.07 8.58 17.15
CA LEU A 214 -8.63 8.80 18.48
C LEU A 214 -7.60 8.56 19.59
N LEU A 215 -6.74 7.55 19.44
CA LEU A 215 -5.80 7.12 20.48
C LEU A 215 -4.40 7.72 20.30
N GLY A 216 -3.89 7.75 19.06
CA GLY A 216 -2.51 8.14 18.79
C GLY A 216 -1.49 7.12 19.33
N MET A 217 -0.20 7.49 19.26
CA MET A 217 0.88 6.69 19.84
C MET A 217 1.00 6.96 21.35
N PRO A 218 1.39 5.95 22.16
CA PRO A 218 1.78 4.60 21.75
C PRO A 218 0.63 3.63 21.46
N GLU A 219 -0.58 3.86 21.97
CA GLU A 219 -1.65 2.85 22.03
C GLU A 219 -2.15 2.35 20.67
N CYS A 220 -1.99 3.15 19.60
CA CYS A 220 -2.40 2.76 18.25
C CYS A 220 -1.47 1.73 17.57
N ASP A 221 -0.30 1.45 18.13
CA ASP A 221 0.67 0.50 17.55
C ASP A 221 0.07 -0.91 17.36
N CYS A 222 -0.62 -1.40 18.39
CA CYS A 222 -1.25 -2.72 18.44
C CYS A 222 -2.42 -2.81 17.45
N ILE A 223 -3.16 -1.71 17.27
CA ILE A 223 -4.25 -1.61 16.30
C ILE A 223 -3.71 -1.72 14.86
N LEU A 224 -2.62 -1.00 14.56
CA LEU A 224 -1.98 -1.08 13.25
C LEU A 224 -1.38 -2.48 13.01
N ALA A 225 -0.73 -3.05 14.03
CA ALA A 225 -0.18 -4.39 13.98
C ALA A 225 -1.25 -5.46 13.68
N GLN A 226 -2.41 -5.38 14.34
CA GLN A 226 -3.54 -6.27 14.10
C GLN A 226 -3.99 -6.23 12.63
N VAL A 227 -4.08 -5.03 12.03
CA VAL A 227 -4.45 -4.90 10.62
C VAL A 227 -3.37 -5.42 9.69
N VAL A 228 -2.08 -5.16 9.98
CA VAL A 228 -0.97 -5.70 9.18
C VAL A 228 -1.03 -7.22 9.10
N VAL A 229 -1.17 -7.91 10.23
CA VAL A 229 -1.27 -9.37 10.28
C VAL A 229 -2.50 -9.86 9.52
N MET A 230 -3.67 -9.28 9.79
CA MET A 230 -4.91 -9.66 9.12
C MET A 230 -4.84 -9.50 7.59
N LEU A 231 -4.22 -8.43 7.09
CA LEU A 231 -4.05 -8.21 5.66
C LEU A 231 -3.03 -9.18 5.05
N ALA A 232 -1.92 -9.47 5.77
CA ALA A 232 -0.92 -10.43 5.33
C ALA A 232 -1.49 -11.86 5.25
N GLU A 233 -2.30 -12.27 6.21
CA GLU A 233 -2.91 -13.61 6.25
C GLU A 233 -4.16 -13.74 5.36
N SER A 234 -4.78 -12.64 4.95
CA SER A 234 -5.95 -12.65 4.06
C SER A 234 -5.62 -13.22 2.68
N THR A 235 -6.57 -13.94 2.07
CA THR A 235 -6.48 -14.34 0.65
C THR A 235 -6.36 -13.09 -0.22
N LYS A 236 -5.45 -13.10 -1.21
CA LYS A 236 -5.16 -11.94 -2.07
C LYS A 236 -6.04 -11.92 -3.32
N SER A 237 -6.54 -10.75 -3.70
CA SER A 237 -7.26 -10.55 -4.95
C SER A 237 -7.10 -9.12 -5.49
N VAL A 238 -6.31 -9.00 -6.56
CA VAL A 238 -6.11 -7.76 -7.30
C VAL A 238 -7.12 -7.56 -8.44
N ARG A 239 -8.22 -8.34 -8.46
CA ARG A 239 -9.21 -8.35 -9.56
C ARG A 239 -9.78 -6.97 -9.81
N THR A 240 -10.32 -6.33 -8.77
CA THR A 240 -10.95 -5.00 -8.87
C THR A 240 -9.93 -3.94 -9.26
N TYR A 241 -8.73 -3.97 -8.67
CA TYR A 241 -7.64 -3.06 -9.01
C TYR A 241 -7.24 -3.16 -10.49
N LYS A 242 -6.98 -4.38 -10.99
CA LYS A 242 -6.63 -4.62 -12.40
C LYS A 242 -7.78 -4.24 -13.34
N ALA A 243 -9.02 -4.59 -13.01
CA ALA A 243 -10.20 -4.27 -13.83
C ALA A 243 -10.38 -2.76 -13.98
N TYR A 244 -10.29 -2.00 -12.89
CA TYR A 244 -10.39 -0.54 -12.96
C TYR A 244 -9.21 0.09 -13.72
N LYS A 245 -7.99 -0.43 -13.55
CA LYS A 245 -6.82 0.03 -14.32
C LYS A 245 -7.02 -0.15 -15.84
N LYS A 246 -7.58 -1.28 -16.26
CA LYS A 246 -7.95 -1.54 -17.66
C LYS A 246 -9.04 -0.58 -18.15
N ALA A 247 -10.11 -0.40 -17.37
CA ALA A 247 -11.19 0.54 -17.70
C ALA A 247 -10.67 1.98 -17.85
N LYS A 248 -9.83 2.44 -16.92
CA LYS A 248 -9.18 3.75 -16.99
C LYS A 248 -8.30 3.90 -18.23
N ALA A 249 -7.57 2.85 -18.60
CA ALA A 249 -6.75 2.86 -19.82
C ALA A 249 -7.62 2.99 -21.08
N LEU A 250 -8.74 2.27 -21.16
CA LEU A 250 -9.69 2.37 -22.28
C LEU A 250 -10.27 3.78 -22.41
N VAL A 251 -10.70 4.39 -21.30
CA VAL A 251 -11.24 5.76 -21.29
C VAL A 251 -10.21 6.77 -21.78
N ASN A 252 -8.93 6.58 -21.46
CA ASN A 252 -7.86 7.47 -21.91
C ASN A 252 -7.45 7.24 -23.38
N ALA A 253 -7.68 6.03 -23.91
CA ALA A 253 -7.24 5.64 -25.25
C ALA A 253 -8.32 5.85 -26.33
N LEU A 254 -9.60 5.91 -25.96
CA LEU A 254 -10.73 5.94 -26.88
C LEU A 254 -11.47 7.28 -26.83
N PRO A 255 -12.26 7.61 -27.87
CA PRO A 255 -13.17 8.74 -27.84
C PRO A 255 -14.13 8.68 -26.65
N SER A 256 -14.59 9.85 -26.21
CA SER A 256 -15.60 9.96 -25.17
C SER A 256 -16.98 9.55 -25.69
N TYR A 257 -17.21 8.24 -25.82
CA TYR A 257 -18.49 7.70 -26.26
C TYR A 257 -19.64 8.14 -25.34
N PRO A 258 -20.81 8.50 -25.91
CA PRO A 258 -21.93 8.97 -25.12
C PRO A 258 -22.56 7.83 -24.31
N VAL A 259 -23.23 8.17 -23.21
CA VAL A 259 -24.08 7.22 -22.49
C VAL A 259 -25.21 6.73 -23.43
N PRO A 260 -25.44 5.40 -23.55
CA PRO A 260 -26.54 4.85 -24.34
C PRO A 260 -27.89 5.46 -23.97
N ILE A 261 -28.76 5.68 -24.96
CA ILE A 261 -30.05 6.38 -24.77
C ILE A 261 -30.89 5.75 -23.66
N HIS A 262 -30.96 4.42 -23.61
CA HIS A 262 -31.71 3.67 -22.60
C HIS A 262 -31.11 3.74 -21.19
N LEU A 263 -29.92 4.31 -21.00
CA LEU A 263 -29.31 4.56 -19.69
C LEU A 263 -29.29 6.04 -19.31
N ARG A 264 -29.75 6.94 -20.19
CA ARG A 264 -29.79 8.38 -19.90
C ARG A 264 -30.90 8.70 -18.92
N ASN A 265 -30.64 9.65 -18.03
CA ASN A 265 -31.65 10.19 -17.15
C ASN A 265 -32.64 11.08 -17.94
N ALA A 266 -33.93 10.95 -17.67
CA ALA A 266 -35.01 11.69 -18.35
C ALA A 266 -35.96 12.41 -17.38
N PRO A 267 -35.47 13.33 -16.53
CA PRO A 267 -36.28 13.97 -15.49
C PRO A 267 -37.24 15.05 -16.02
N THR A 268 -37.08 15.51 -17.27
CA THR A 268 -37.94 16.54 -17.86
C THR A 268 -38.75 15.98 -19.02
N LYS A 269 -39.90 16.59 -19.30
CA LYS A 269 -40.77 16.22 -20.42
C LYS A 269 -40.02 16.28 -21.77
N MET A 270 -39.24 17.34 -21.98
CA MET A 270 -38.40 17.49 -23.18
C MET A 270 -37.39 16.34 -23.33
N MET A 271 -36.74 15.90 -22.25
CA MET A 271 -35.79 14.79 -22.31
C MET A 271 -36.47 13.46 -22.63
N SER A 272 -37.67 13.23 -22.11
CA SER A 272 -38.48 12.05 -22.45
C SER A 272 -38.95 12.09 -23.92
N GLU A 273 -39.35 13.27 -24.42
CA GLU A 273 -39.70 13.48 -25.84
C GLU A 273 -38.49 13.24 -26.78
N LEU A 274 -37.27 13.51 -26.31
CA LEU A 274 -36.01 13.18 -27.00
C LEU A 274 -35.60 11.70 -26.87
N GLY A 275 -36.44 10.87 -26.25
CA GLY A 275 -36.24 9.43 -26.10
C GLY A 275 -35.27 9.02 -24.99
N TYR A 276 -34.87 9.92 -24.09
CA TYR A 276 -33.94 9.56 -23.01
C TYR A 276 -34.60 8.55 -22.07
N GLY A 277 -33.85 7.52 -21.67
CA GLY A 277 -34.37 6.43 -20.84
C GLY A 277 -35.37 5.52 -21.55
N ALA A 278 -35.67 5.76 -22.84
CA ALA A 278 -36.52 4.86 -23.61
C ALA A 278 -35.91 3.45 -23.64
N GLU A 279 -36.77 2.45 -23.52
CA GLU A 279 -36.39 1.03 -23.53
C GLU A 279 -35.46 0.59 -22.37
N TYR A 280 -35.31 1.42 -21.33
CA TYR A 280 -34.67 0.96 -20.10
C TYR A 280 -35.49 -0.18 -19.49
N LYS A 281 -34.83 -1.32 -19.23
CA LYS A 281 -35.47 -2.46 -18.59
C LYS A 281 -35.14 -2.40 -17.11
N TYR A 282 -36.05 -1.81 -16.33
CA TYR A 282 -35.92 -1.78 -14.88
C TYR A 282 -36.00 -3.20 -14.32
N GLU A 283 -34.86 -3.72 -13.88
CA GLU A 283 -34.70 -5.15 -13.59
C GLU A 283 -35.71 -5.73 -12.58
N PRO A 284 -36.10 -5.03 -11.49
CA PRO A 284 -37.08 -5.55 -10.54
C PRO A 284 -38.48 -5.83 -11.12
N ASP A 285 -38.84 -5.24 -12.27
CA ASP A 285 -40.19 -5.35 -12.84
C ASP A 285 -40.40 -6.61 -13.71
N TYR A 286 -39.35 -7.38 -14.01
CA TYR A 286 -39.46 -8.55 -14.88
C TYR A 286 -39.07 -9.83 -14.17
N ALA A 287 -39.64 -10.94 -14.63
CA ALA A 287 -39.13 -12.26 -14.31
C ALA A 287 -37.73 -12.45 -14.93
N HIS A 288 -36.77 -12.88 -14.12
CA HIS A 288 -35.39 -13.08 -14.56
C HIS A 288 -35.21 -14.37 -15.40
N PRO A 289 -34.23 -14.41 -16.33
CA PRO A 289 -33.24 -13.36 -16.63
C PRO A 289 -33.70 -12.37 -17.72
N ILE A 290 -33.28 -11.11 -17.57
CA ILE A 290 -33.45 -10.06 -18.58
C ILE A 290 -32.09 -9.75 -19.18
N TYR A 291 -32.05 -9.53 -20.49
CA TYR A 291 -30.84 -9.09 -21.18
C TYR A 291 -30.97 -7.62 -21.65
N GLN A 292 -30.05 -6.80 -21.18
CA GLN A 292 -29.81 -5.42 -21.64
C GLN A 292 -28.29 -5.16 -21.65
N VAL A 293 -27.81 -4.50 -22.70
CA VAL A 293 -26.41 -4.13 -22.84
C VAL A 293 -26.18 -2.77 -22.18
N PHE A 294 -25.19 -2.68 -21.29
CA PHE A 294 -24.90 -1.44 -20.54
C PHE A 294 -23.70 -0.66 -21.07
N MET A 295 -22.82 -1.33 -21.81
CA MET A 295 -21.66 -0.69 -22.41
C MET A 295 -22.08 0.13 -23.65
N PRO A 296 -21.36 1.21 -23.99
CA PRO A 296 -21.48 1.85 -25.30
C PRO A 296 -21.37 0.82 -26.43
N PRO A 297 -22.23 0.87 -27.46
CA PRO A 297 -22.21 -0.08 -28.57
C PRO A 297 -20.84 -0.22 -29.25
N GLU A 298 -20.08 0.87 -29.31
CA GLU A 298 -18.74 0.93 -29.89
C GLU A 298 -17.73 0.06 -29.13
N LEU A 299 -17.97 -0.19 -27.84
CA LEU A 299 -17.14 -1.05 -26.99
C LEU A 299 -17.59 -2.51 -26.98
N VAL A 300 -18.81 -2.78 -27.45
CA VAL A 300 -19.38 -4.14 -27.50
C VAL A 300 -19.08 -4.78 -28.86
N ASN A 301 -19.15 -4.00 -29.93
CA ASN A 301 -18.88 -4.42 -31.31
C ASN A 301 -17.76 -3.56 -31.92
N PRO A 302 -16.48 -3.86 -31.62
CA PRO A 302 -15.35 -3.09 -32.14
C PRO A 302 -15.22 -3.15 -33.68
N SER A 303 -15.95 -4.04 -34.37
CA SER A 303 -15.96 -4.19 -35.83
C SER A 303 -16.84 -3.19 -36.59
N THR A 304 -17.60 -2.34 -35.91
CA THR A 304 -18.48 -1.34 -36.56
C THR A 304 -17.85 0.06 -36.72
N THR A 305 -16.62 0.26 -36.23
CA THR A 305 -15.91 1.54 -36.36
C THR A 305 -14.89 1.48 -37.50
N VAL A 306 -15.39 1.77 -38.70
CA VAL A 306 -14.65 2.25 -39.90
C VAL A 306 -13.58 1.29 -40.48
N SER A 307 -13.85 0.87 -41.73
CA SER A 307 -12.86 0.35 -42.68
C SER A 307 -11.61 1.25 -42.74
N GLY A 308 -10.50 0.80 -42.17
CA GLY A 308 -9.25 1.55 -42.16
C GLY A 308 -8.10 0.83 -41.46
N SER A 309 -7.62 -0.25 -42.09
CA SER A 309 -6.31 -0.89 -41.94
C SER A 309 -5.84 -1.48 -40.58
N THR A 310 -5.44 -2.75 -40.73
CA THR A 310 -4.45 -3.57 -39.98
C THR A 310 -4.81 -4.15 -38.61
N SER A 311 -5.03 -5.47 -38.68
CA SER A 311 -4.84 -6.55 -37.70
C SER A 311 -4.15 -6.18 -36.39
N ASP A 312 -4.82 -6.51 -35.27
CA ASP A 312 -4.22 -7.36 -34.23
C ASP A 312 -5.29 -7.88 -33.25
N ASN A 313 -5.02 -9.06 -32.70
CA ASN A 313 -5.87 -9.87 -31.82
C ASN A 313 -6.57 -9.05 -30.72
N GLN A 314 -7.91 -9.02 -30.74
CA GLN A 314 -8.72 -8.46 -29.65
C GLN A 314 -9.85 -9.42 -29.28
N GLU A 315 -9.70 -10.05 -28.11
CA GLU A 315 -10.74 -10.86 -27.48
C GLU A 315 -11.97 -10.02 -27.13
N SER A 316 -13.16 -10.54 -27.43
CA SER A 316 -14.45 -9.91 -27.14
C SER A 316 -14.63 -9.66 -25.63
N ILE A 317 -14.79 -8.39 -25.23
CA ILE A 317 -15.02 -8.00 -23.85
C ILE A 317 -16.53 -8.10 -23.54
N GLY A 318 -16.98 -9.33 -23.25
CA GLY A 318 -18.31 -9.58 -22.68
C GLY A 318 -18.19 -9.97 -21.21
N SER A 319 -18.66 -9.13 -20.29
CA SER A 319 -18.78 -9.51 -18.86
C SER A 319 -19.88 -10.56 -18.71
N LYS A 320 -19.52 -11.84 -18.52
CA LYS A 320 -20.45 -12.86 -18.02
C LYS A 320 -20.64 -12.66 -16.51
N ARG A 321 -21.85 -12.28 -16.07
CA ARG A 321 -22.24 -12.28 -14.65
C ARG A 321 -22.25 -13.74 -14.16
N ILE A 322 -21.70 -13.97 -12.97
CA ILE A 322 -21.74 -15.24 -12.26
C ILE A 322 -23.09 -15.26 -11.53
N ASP A 323 -23.95 -16.22 -11.85
CA ASP A 323 -25.26 -16.38 -11.22
C ASP A 323 -25.11 -16.77 -9.74
N GLN A 324 -25.71 -15.98 -8.85
CA GLN A 324 -26.00 -16.38 -7.48
C GLN A 324 -27.51 -16.68 -7.40
N GLN A 325 -27.86 -17.96 -7.30
CA GLN A 325 -29.18 -18.38 -6.82
C GLN A 325 -29.02 -18.87 -5.37
N THR A 326 -29.63 -18.15 -4.43
CA THR A 326 -29.99 -18.69 -3.12
C THR A 326 -31.33 -19.39 -3.27
N SER A 327 -31.35 -20.69 -2.99
CA SER A 327 -32.53 -21.52 -2.90
C SER A 327 -33.35 -21.16 -1.66
N SER A 328 -34.62 -20.81 -1.86
CA SER A 328 -35.69 -21.02 -0.88
C SER A 328 -36.90 -21.56 -1.62
N GLU A 329 -36.99 -22.89 -1.69
CA GLU A 329 -38.25 -23.65 -1.77
C GLU A 329 -38.78 -23.67 -0.31
N ASP A 330 -40.04 -23.36 0.01
CA ASP A 330 -41.30 -24.09 -0.24
C ASP A 330 -42.47 -23.12 0.06
N ASP A 331 -43.77 -23.35 -0.17
CA ASP A 331 -44.59 -24.20 -1.01
C ASP A 331 -45.96 -23.48 -1.07
N ASN A 332 -46.72 -23.62 -2.14
CA ASN A 332 -48.02 -22.97 -2.31
C ASN A 332 -49.13 -24.02 -2.20
N GLN A 333 -50.01 -23.92 -1.20
CA GLN A 333 -51.39 -24.39 -1.27
C GLN A 333 -52.22 -23.76 -0.13
N GLY A 334 -53.39 -23.22 -0.48
CA GLY A 334 -54.13 -22.28 0.36
C GLY A 334 -55.42 -22.81 1.00
N ASN A 335 -56.16 -21.80 1.48
CA ASN A 335 -57.55 -21.72 1.98
C ASN A 335 -57.85 -21.94 3.48
N ASP A 336 -58.26 -20.81 4.08
CA ASP A 336 -59.48 -20.55 4.86
C ASP A 336 -59.67 -21.01 6.32
N ILE A 337 -59.78 -19.95 7.17
CA ILE A 337 -60.82 -19.67 8.18
C ILE A 337 -60.75 -20.34 9.58
N ASN A 338 -60.79 -19.44 10.58
CA ASN A 338 -61.28 -19.52 11.98
C ASN A 338 -60.40 -20.07 13.12
N HIS A 339 -60.12 -19.11 14.03
CA HIS A 339 -60.25 -19.11 15.49
C HIS A 339 -59.59 -20.17 16.40
N SER A 340 -59.04 -19.61 17.49
CA SER A 340 -58.87 -20.14 18.86
C SER A 340 -57.52 -20.77 19.26
N ASP A 341 -56.82 -20.03 20.13
CA ASP A 341 -55.96 -20.47 21.25
C ASP A 341 -56.67 -21.53 22.14
N PRO A 342 -56.02 -22.24 23.11
CA PRO A 342 -54.60 -22.25 23.52
C PRO A 342 -54.04 -23.66 23.92
N GLN A 343 -52.81 -23.66 24.45
CA GLN A 343 -52.25 -24.53 25.52
C GLN A 343 -51.52 -25.88 25.19
N LYS A 344 -50.30 -25.92 25.76
CA LYS A 344 -49.65 -26.97 26.59
C LYS A 344 -48.57 -27.90 26.01
N ASP A 345 -47.40 -27.72 26.65
CA ASP A 345 -46.54 -28.69 27.33
C ASP A 345 -45.79 -29.79 26.57
N ASP A 346 -44.48 -29.79 26.85
CA ASP A 346 -43.65 -30.94 27.23
C ASP A 346 -43.36 -32.03 26.19
N GLN A 347 -42.11 -32.13 25.75
CA GLN A 347 -41.08 -32.93 26.45
C GLN A 347 -39.82 -33.10 25.60
N ILE A 348 -38.68 -32.83 26.21
CA ILE A 348 -37.33 -33.25 25.80
C ILE A 348 -37.13 -34.71 26.22
N PRO A 349 -36.31 -35.50 25.49
CA PRO A 349 -35.15 -36.08 26.17
C PRO A 349 -33.82 -35.89 25.44
N ARG A 350 -32.77 -35.68 26.26
CA ARG A 350 -31.33 -35.66 25.96
C ARG A 350 -30.75 -37.08 25.85
N GLN A 351 -29.65 -37.23 25.10
CA GLN A 351 -28.47 -38.09 25.32
C GLN A 351 -27.37 -37.56 24.37
N VAL A 352 -26.26 -36.90 24.77
CA VAL A 352 -25.09 -37.18 25.64
C VAL A 352 -23.98 -38.04 24.97
N LEU A 353 -22.88 -37.34 24.62
CA LEU A 353 -21.43 -37.68 24.54
C LEU A 353 -21.01 -38.84 23.59
N ASP A 354 -19.87 -38.82 22.87
CA ASP A 354 -18.51 -38.55 23.33
C ASP A 354 -17.51 -38.32 22.15
N ASN A 355 -16.30 -37.91 22.55
CA ASN A 355 -15.15 -37.35 21.84
C ASN A 355 -14.43 -38.22 20.79
N GLY A 356 -13.73 -37.52 19.87
CA GLY A 356 -12.31 -37.80 19.60
C GLY A 356 -11.93 -38.21 18.17
N SER A 357 -11.19 -37.35 17.47
CA SER A 357 -9.81 -37.60 16.98
C SER A 357 -9.44 -36.73 15.78
N TYR A 358 -8.36 -35.96 15.93
CA TYR A 358 -7.64 -35.30 14.85
C TYR A 358 -6.76 -36.34 14.13
N GLN A 359 -6.78 -36.34 12.79
CA GLN A 359 -5.71 -36.93 11.97
C GLN A 359 -5.33 -35.98 10.82
N ILE A 360 -4.07 -35.54 10.87
CA ILE A 360 -3.35 -34.87 9.79
C ILE A 360 -2.90 -35.96 8.81
N THR A 361 -3.27 -35.82 7.54
CA THR A 361 -2.66 -36.59 6.44
C THR A 361 -2.14 -35.64 5.38
N SER A 362 -0.82 -35.61 5.27
CA SER A 362 -0.04 -35.02 4.20
C SER A 362 -0.13 -35.87 2.93
N GLN A 363 -0.36 -35.29 1.76
CA GLN A 363 0.14 -35.84 0.49
C GLN A 363 0.19 -34.83 -0.65
N SER A 364 1.40 -34.71 -1.20
CA SER A 364 1.83 -34.44 -2.58
C SER A 364 1.33 -33.19 -3.32
N THR A 365 2.26 -32.24 -3.43
CA THR A 365 2.48 -31.34 -4.55
C THR A 365 2.43 -32.07 -5.89
N ASP A 366 1.53 -31.64 -6.78
CA ASP A 366 1.70 -31.82 -8.22
C ASP A 366 1.96 -30.45 -8.86
N GLN A 367 3.09 -30.40 -9.58
CA GLN A 367 3.56 -29.26 -10.36
C GLN A 367 2.58 -29.01 -11.51
N SER A 368 1.83 -27.90 -11.49
CA SER A 368 1.14 -27.43 -12.69
C SER A 368 2.10 -26.54 -13.49
N SER A 369 2.56 -27.07 -14.62
CA SER A 369 3.16 -26.25 -15.67
C SER A 369 2.08 -25.29 -16.18
N CYS A 370 2.23 -24.01 -15.92
CA CYS A 370 1.42 -22.95 -16.54
C CYS A 370 1.64 -23.00 -18.06
N LYS A 371 0.76 -23.73 -18.76
CA LYS A 371 0.51 -23.49 -20.18
C LYS A 371 -0.45 -22.31 -20.31
N GLU A 372 -0.18 -21.55 -21.36
CA GLU A 372 -0.76 -20.30 -21.79
C GLU A 372 -2.24 -20.08 -21.48
N GLY A 373 -2.57 -18.80 -21.25
CA GLY A 373 -3.86 -18.31 -20.78
C GLY A 373 -5.08 -18.94 -21.46
N THR A 374 -5.81 -19.73 -20.67
CA THR A 374 -7.22 -20.07 -20.93
C THR A 374 -8.09 -19.39 -19.89
N LEU A 375 -9.16 -18.74 -20.36
CA LEU A 375 -9.98 -17.77 -19.62
C LEU A 375 -10.80 -18.35 -18.45
N ILE A 376 -10.75 -19.66 -18.20
CA ILE A 376 -11.43 -20.34 -17.09
C ILE A 376 -10.56 -21.51 -16.62
N ASP A 377 -10.12 -21.44 -15.37
CA ASP A 377 -9.43 -22.54 -14.69
C ASP A 377 -10.46 -23.63 -14.33
N LEU A 378 -10.41 -24.75 -15.04
CA LEU A 378 -11.34 -25.87 -14.88
C LEU A 378 -11.16 -26.59 -13.53
N ASP A 379 -10.01 -26.45 -12.88
CA ASP A 379 -9.79 -27.00 -11.54
C ASP A 379 -10.49 -26.15 -10.49
N LEU A 380 -10.50 -24.82 -10.65
CA LEU A 380 -11.33 -23.93 -9.83
C LEU A 380 -12.84 -24.19 -10.03
N LEU A 381 -13.27 -24.47 -11.27
CA LEU A 381 -14.67 -24.84 -11.55
C LEU A 381 -15.03 -26.18 -10.87
N ARG A 382 -14.14 -27.17 -10.91
CA ARG A 382 -14.34 -28.48 -10.28
C ARG A 382 -14.35 -28.38 -8.75
N GLN A 383 -13.52 -27.51 -8.17
CA GLN A 383 -13.53 -27.23 -6.73
C GLN A 383 -14.83 -26.54 -6.30
N TRP A 384 -15.32 -25.60 -7.11
CA TRP A 384 -16.62 -24.96 -6.88
C TRP A 384 -17.77 -25.97 -6.98
N GLU A 385 -17.80 -26.83 -8.00
CA GLU A 385 -18.83 -27.87 -8.16
C GLU A 385 -18.86 -28.84 -6.98
N LYS A 386 -17.70 -29.26 -6.47
CA LYS A 386 -17.62 -30.09 -5.25
C LYS A 386 -18.18 -29.38 -4.02
N ARG A 387 -17.84 -28.10 -3.84
CA ARG A 387 -18.17 -27.35 -2.63
C ARG A 387 -19.60 -26.81 -2.62
N PHE A 388 -20.12 -26.41 -3.77
CA PHE A 388 -21.37 -25.66 -3.87
C PHE A 388 -22.43 -26.34 -4.74
N ASN A 389 -22.04 -27.26 -5.63
CA ASN A 389 -22.97 -28.01 -6.48
C ASN A 389 -23.04 -29.51 -6.14
N ARG A 390 -22.67 -29.88 -4.90
CA ARG A 390 -22.66 -31.27 -4.38
C ARG A 390 -21.92 -32.27 -5.28
N GLY A 391 -20.88 -31.81 -5.97
CA GLY A 391 -20.07 -32.61 -6.90
C GLY A 391 -20.71 -32.85 -8.28
N LYS A 392 -21.88 -32.27 -8.57
CA LYS A 392 -22.48 -32.36 -9.91
C LYS A 392 -21.85 -31.32 -10.85
N PRO A 393 -21.61 -31.68 -12.12
CA PRO A 393 -21.15 -30.73 -13.13
C PRO A 393 -22.12 -29.56 -13.28
N TRP A 394 -21.59 -28.35 -13.43
CA TRP A 394 -22.39 -27.17 -13.77
C TRP A 394 -22.99 -27.33 -15.18
N ILE A 395 -24.25 -26.93 -15.37
CA ILE A 395 -25.04 -27.15 -16.61
C ILE A 395 -24.38 -26.59 -17.88
N GLY A 396 -23.51 -25.57 -17.76
CA GLY A 396 -22.76 -25.03 -18.89
C GLY A 396 -21.37 -25.62 -19.08
N ARG A 397 -20.98 -26.65 -18.32
CA ARG A 397 -19.63 -27.26 -18.38
C ARG A 397 -19.31 -27.78 -19.78
N ASP A 398 -20.26 -28.47 -20.42
CA ASP A 398 -20.04 -29.06 -21.74
C ASP A 398 -19.77 -27.99 -22.80
N ARG A 399 -20.41 -26.82 -22.67
CA ARG A 399 -20.16 -25.65 -23.53
C ARG A 399 -18.78 -25.03 -23.32
N LEU A 400 -18.21 -25.15 -22.12
CA LEU A 400 -16.85 -24.68 -21.83
C LEU A 400 -15.78 -25.69 -22.26
N GLN A 401 -16.05 -26.99 -22.14
CA GLN A 401 -15.15 -28.04 -22.61
C GLN A 401 -15.06 -28.08 -24.15
N GLN A 402 -16.15 -27.81 -24.85
CA GLN A 402 -16.18 -27.67 -26.32
C GLN A 402 -15.41 -26.44 -26.83
N GLN A 403 -15.14 -25.44 -25.98
CA GLN A 403 -14.35 -24.24 -26.34
C GLN A 403 -12.85 -24.40 -26.11
N GLN A 404 -12.40 -25.53 -25.54
CA GLN A 404 -10.99 -25.82 -25.25
C GLN A 404 -10.39 -26.97 -26.09
N GLN A 405 -11.19 -27.63 -26.93
CA GLN A 405 -10.73 -28.54 -28.00
C GLN A 405 -10.67 -27.77 -29.31
#